data_AF-Q19QX9-F1
#
_entry.id   AF-Q19QX9-F1
#
_cell.length_a   1.000
_cell.length_b   1.000
_cell.length_c   1.000
_cell.angle_alpha   90.00
_cell.angle_beta   90.00
_cell.angle_gamma   90.00
#
_symmetry.space_group_name_H-M   'P 1'
#
loop_
_entity.id
_entity.type
_entity.pdbx_description
1 polymer ?
#
loop_
_entity_poly.entity_id
_entity_poly.type
_entity_poly.pdbx_seq_one_letter_code
_entity_poly.pdbx_strand_id
1 'polypeptide(L)'
;MDTVLKTHNKLEFLPQVHGALEKSSSLSSLKIQNQELRFGLKKSRQKRNMSCFIKASSSALLELVPETKKENLEFELPMYDPSKGLVVDLAVVGGGPAGLAVAQQVSEAGLSVCSIDPSPKLIWPNNYGVWVDEFEAMDLLDCLDTTWSGAVVHIDDNTKKDLDRPYGRVNRKLLKSKMLQKCITNGVKFHQAKVIKVIHEESKSLLICNDGVTIQAAVVLDATGFSRCLVQYDKPYNPGYQVAYGILAEVEEHPFDLDKMVFMDWRDSHLNNNSELKEANSKIPTFLYAMPFSSNRIFLEETSLVARPGVPMKDIQERMVARLKHLGIKVRSIEEDEHCVIPMGGPLPVLPQRVVGIGGTAGMVHPSTGYMVARTLAAAPIVANAIVRSLSSDRSISGHKLSAEVWKDLWPIERRRQREFFCFGMDILLKLDLPATRRFFDAFFDLEPRYWHGFLSSRLFLPELLVFGLSLFSHASNTSRLEIMAKGTLPLVNMINNLVQDTD
;
A
#
# COMPACT_ATOMS: atom_id res chain seq x y z
N MET A 1 -51.41 4.22 -0.78
CA MET A 1 -51.18 4.48 0.64
C MET A 1 -49.99 3.62 1.04
N ASP A 2 -48.78 3.98 0.60
CA ASP A 2 -47.86 4.94 1.27
C ASP A 2 -46.88 4.13 2.13
N THR A 3 -45.56 4.19 2.04
CA THR A 3 -44.60 5.00 1.28
C THR A 3 -43.29 4.21 1.28
N VAL A 4 -42.60 4.12 0.14
CA VAL A 4 -41.28 3.51 -0.01
C VAL A 4 -40.20 4.54 0.35
N LEU A 5 -39.40 4.29 1.38
CA LEU A 5 -38.20 5.07 1.70
C LEU A 5 -36.96 4.24 1.38
N LYS A 6 -36.34 4.56 0.23
CA LYS A 6 -34.96 4.19 -0.12
C LYS A 6 -34.00 5.02 0.74
N THR A 7 -33.19 4.38 1.57
CA THR A 7 -32.03 5.02 2.21
C THR A 7 -30.76 4.64 1.45
N HIS A 8 -30.05 5.67 0.98
CA HIS A 8 -28.73 5.57 0.37
C HIS A 8 -27.66 5.49 1.47
N ASN A 9 -26.89 4.40 1.52
CA ASN A 9 -25.69 4.29 2.34
C ASN A 9 -24.49 4.87 1.57
N LYS A 10 -24.12 6.12 1.86
CA LYS A 10 -22.75 6.64 1.67
C LYS A 10 -22.10 6.68 3.05
N LEU A 11 -21.08 5.86 3.27
CA LEU A 11 -20.19 5.96 4.43
C LEU A 11 -18.87 6.53 3.95
N GLU A 12 -18.70 7.84 4.15
CA GLU A 12 -17.41 8.53 4.09
C GLU A 12 -16.67 8.32 5.41
N PHE A 13 -15.39 7.98 5.33
CA PHE A 13 -14.49 7.90 6.47
C PHE A 13 -14.15 9.31 6.95
N LEU A 14 -14.64 9.71 8.13
CA LEU A 14 -14.21 10.90 8.86
C LEU A 14 -13.32 10.51 10.05
N PRO A 15 -12.15 11.12 10.25
CA PRO A 15 -11.34 10.93 11.45
C PRO A 15 -12.00 11.61 12.67
N GLN A 16 -12.16 10.86 13.75
CA GLN A 16 -12.61 11.38 15.04
C GLN A 16 -11.54 12.27 15.68
N VAL A 17 -11.86 13.54 15.90
CA VAL A 17 -11.07 14.46 16.71
C VAL A 17 -11.49 14.32 18.17
N HIS A 18 -10.57 13.90 19.04
CA HIS A 18 -10.76 13.93 20.48
C HIS A 18 -10.63 15.37 20.99
N GLY A 19 -11.71 15.89 21.58
CA GLY A 19 -11.74 17.17 22.28
C GLY A 19 -11.17 17.04 23.69
N ALA A 20 -10.23 17.92 24.01
CA ALA A 20 -9.83 18.23 25.38
C ALA A 20 -10.86 19.16 26.03
N LEU A 21 -11.14 18.92 27.31
CA LEU A 21 -11.92 19.79 28.19
C LEU A 21 -11.38 21.22 28.15
N GLU A 22 -12.26 22.21 28.01
CA GLU A 22 -12.14 23.43 28.82
C GLU A 22 -13.48 24.17 29.03
N LYS A 23 -13.51 24.89 30.15
CA LYS A 23 -14.63 25.38 30.95
C LYS A 23 -15.67 26.26 30.25
N SER A 24 -16.89 26.16 30.79
CA SER A 24 -18.02 27.06 30.60
C SER A 24 -17.73 28.51 31.01
N SER A 25 -18.12 29.47 30.18
CA SER A 25 -18.66 30.76 30.62
C SER A 25 -19.59 31.37 29.56
N SER A 26 -20.71 31.88 30.05
CA SER A 26 -21.80 32.55 29.34
C SER A 26 -21.43 33.93 28.80
N LEU A 27 -21.99 34.37 27.65
CA LEU A 27 -22.78 35.61 27.50
C LEU A 27 -23.14 35.97 26.03
N SER A 28 -24.44 36.26 25.84
CA SER A 28 -25.06 37.31 24.99
C SER A 28 -24.82 37.41 23.46
N SER A 29 -25.92 37.16 22.73
CA SER A 29 -26.56 37.98 21.67
C SER A 29 -25.71 38.72 20.62
N LEU A 30 -26.04 38.51 19.33
CA LEU A 30 -26.74 39.50 18.48
C LEU A 30 -27.06 38.93 17.08
N LYS A 31 -28.28 39.22 16.63
CA LYS A 31 -28.82 39.00 15.27
C LYS A 31 -28.05 39.86 14.25
N ILE A 32 -28.06 39.43 12.98
CA ILE A 32 -28.42 40.29 11.82
C ILE A 32 -28.80 39.40 10.62
N GLN A 33 -29.87 39.83 9.96
CA GLN A 33 -30.56 39.25 8.79
C GLN A 33 -29.87 39.64 7.47
N ASN A 34 -30.09 38.84 6.41
CA ASN A 34 -30.72 39.27 5.13
C ASN A 34 -30.45 38.21 4.03
N GLN A 35 -31.47 37.48 3.60
CA GLN A 35 -32.41 37.76 2.50
C GLN A 35 -31.90 37.29 1.12
N GLU A 36 -32.46 36.17 0.68
CA GLU A 36 -32.40 35.65 -0.68
C GLU A 36 -33.26 36.47 -1.64
N LEU A 37 -32.77 36.69 -2.86
CA LEU A 37 -33.54 37.16 -4.00
C LEU A 37 -33.41 36.15 -5.14
N ARG A 38 -34.52 35.45 -5.41
CA ARG A 38 -34.73 34.61 -6.60
C ARG A 38 -35.07 35.49 -7.80
N PHE A 39 -34.41 35.26 -8.93
CA PHE A 39 -34.96 35.55 -10.25
C PHE A 39 -34.69 34.37 -11.19
N GLY A 40 -35.77 33.81 -11.74
CA GLY A 40 -35.72 32.81 -12.80
C GLY A 40 -35.80 33.46 -14.18
N LEU A 41 -35.16 32.85 -15.18
CA LEU A 41 -35.43 33.08 -16.60
C LEU A 41 -35.06 31.86 -17.44
N LYS A 42 -35.79 31.75 -18.55
CA LYS A 42 -36.15 30.56 -19.32
C LYS A 42 -35.00 29.98 -20.16
N LYS A 43 -35.03 28.65 -20.33
CA LYS A 43 -34.22 27.86 -21.28
C LYS A 43 -34.51 28.24 -22.74
N SER A 44 -33.45 28.44 -23.51
CA SER A 44 -33.42 28.31 -24.97
C SER A 44 -32.49 27.14 -25.33
N ARG A 45 -33.01 26.15 -26.06
CA ARG A 45 -32.26 25.00 -26.59
C ARG A 45 -31.67 25.39 -27.94
N GLN A 46 -30.35 25.40 -28.06
CA GLN A 46 -29.67 25.35 -29.35
C GLN A 46 -28.63 24.23 -29.32
N LYS A 47 -28.90 23.16 -30.08
CA LYS A 47 -27.95 22.08 -30.36
C LYS A 47 -26.83 22.65 -31.23
N ARG A 48 -25.61 22.68 -30.70
CA ARG A 48 -24.38 22.75 -31.49
C ARG A 48 -23.54 21.53 -31.13
N ASN A 49 -23.29 20.68 -32.12
CA ASN A 49 -22.26 19.65 -32.06
C ASN A 49 -20.91 20.35 -31.87
N MET A 50 -20.36 20.25 -30.67
CA MET A 50 -18.98 20.61 -30.38
C MET A 50 -18.28 19.33 -29.93
N SER A 51 -17.23 18.92 -30.66
CA SER A 51 -16.18 18.08 -30.12
C SER A 51 -15.59 18.80 -28.92
N CYS A 52 -16.00 18.42 -27.72
CA CYS A 52 -15.58 19.07 -26.49
C CYS A 52 -14.19 18.55 -26.14
N PHE A 53 -13.16 19.27 -26.57
CA PHE A 53 -11.85 19.16 -25.95
C PHE A 53 -11.96 19.82 -24.57
N ILE A 54 -12.06 18.99 -23.53
CA ILE A 54 -12.22 19.45 -22.16
C ILE A 54 -10.89 20.04 -21.69
N LYS A 55 -10.89 21.32 -21.29
CA LYS A 55 -9.74 21.94 -20.61
C LYS A 55 -9.58 21.26 -19.25
N ALA A 56 -8.44 20.60 -19.03
CA ALA A 56 -8.15 19.82 -17.83
C ALA A 56 -8.23 20.68 -16.54
N SER A 57 -9.37 20.62 -15.87
CA SER A 57 -9.50 20.86 -14.42
C SER A 57 -9.50 19.49 -13.71
N SER A 58 -9.28 19.46 -12.39
CA SER A 58 -9.47 18.24 -11.60
C SER A 58 -10.87 17.66 -11.76
N SER A 59 -11.89 18.52 -11.83
CA SER A 59 -13.26 18.09 -12.13
C SER A 59 -13.40 17.42 -13.50
N ALA A 60 -12.71 17.92 -14.53
CA ALA A 60 -12.76 17.34 -15.87
C ALA A 60 -12.09 15.96 -15.95
N LEU A 61 -10.98 15.76 -15.25
CA LEU A 61 -10.34 14.43 -15.19
C LEU A 61 -11.26 13.44 -14.46
N LEU A 62 -11.89 13.88 -13.37
CA LEU A 62 -12.84 13.07 -12.59
C LEU A 62 -14.11 12.73 -13.39
N GLU A 63 -14.54 13.56 -14.34
CA GLU A 63 -15.65 13.25 -15.25
C GLU A 63 -15.33 12.10 -16.23
N LEU A 64 -14.05 11.82 -16.48
CA LEU A 64 -13.61 10.71 -17.34
C LEU A 64 -13.42 9.41 -16.56
N VAL A 65 -13.42 9.45 -15.23
CA VAL A 65 -13.27 8.26 -14.39
C VAL A 65 -14.50 7.37 -14.56
N PRO A 66 -14.34 6.11 -14.99
CA PRO A 66 -15.47 5.21 -15.17
C PRO A 66 -16.10 4.87 -13.81
N GLU A 67 -17.37 4.44 -13.82
CA GLU A 67 -17.91 3.77 -12.64
C GLU A 67 -17.05 2.54 -12.32
N THR A 68 -16.53 2.45 -11.09
CA THR A 68 -15.62 1.39 -10.66
C THR A 68 -16.23 0.01 -10.94
N LYS A 69 -15.76 -0.66 -11.99
CA LYS A 69 -16.22 -2.02 -12.34
C LYS A 69 -15.54 -3.02 -11.43
N LYS A 70 -16.29 -3.51 -10.46
CA LYS A 70 -15.89 -4.67 -9.65
C LYS A 70 -15.93 -5.93 -10.50
N GLU A 71 -14.78 -6.32 -11.05
CA GLU A 71 -14.64 -7.54 -11.82
C GLU A 71 -14.42 -8.75 -10.89
N ASN A 72 -15.19 -9.81 -11.09
CA ASN A 72 -15.03 -11.08 -10.37
C ASN A 72 -14.35 -12.12 -11.27
N LEU A 73 -13.55 -12.98 -10.65
CA LEU A 73 -13.02 -14.17 -11.29
C LEU A 73 -14.12 -15.24 -11.42
N GLU A 74 -14.14 -15.92 -12.56
CA GLU A 74 -15.07 -16.99 -12.87
C GLU A 74 -14.59 -18.33 -12.31
N PHE A 75 -14.63 -18.47 -10.98
CA PHE A 75 -14.35 -19.73 -10.28
C PHE A 75 -15.56 -20.21 -9.48
N GLU A 76 -15.76 -21.53 -9.45
CA GLU A 76 -16.58 -22.19 -8.44
C GLU A 76 -15.72 -22.44 -7.21
N LEU A 77 -16.09 -21.82 -6.08
CA LEU A 77 -15.31 -21.92 -4.84
C LEU A 77 -15.87 -23.07 -3.99
N PRO A 78 -15.02 -24.00 -3.50
CA PRO A 78 -15.43 -24.98 -2.51
C PRO A 78 -15.82 -24.28 -1.21
N MET A 79 -17.12 -24.14 -0.95
CA MET A 79 -17.58 -23.39 0.22
C MET A 79 -17.38 -24.18 1.52
N TYR A 80 -17.07 -23.47 2.60
CA TYR A 80 -17.06 -24.00 3.95
C TYR A 80 -18.47 -24.40 4.36
N ASP A 81 -18.61 -25.58 4.97
CA ASP A 81 -19.89 -26.12 5.44
C ASP A 81 -19.93 -26.05 6.99
N PRO A 82 -20.68 -25.09 7.57
CA PRO A 82 -20.78 -24.93 9.01
C PRO A 82 -21.36 -26.14 9.74
N SER A 83 -22.16 -26.98 9.05
CA SER A 83 -22.84 -28.13 9.67
C SER A 83 -21.88 -29.25 10.08
N LYS A 84 -20.70 -29.31 9.46
CA LYS A 84 -19.69 -30.33 9.77
C LYS A 84 -18.99 -30.10 11.10
N GLY A 85 -19.05 -28.88 11.65
CA GLY A 85 -18.45 -28.54 12.95
C GLY A 85 -16.94 -28.82 13.05
N LEU A 86 -16.24 -28.88 11.90
CA LEU A 86 -14.83 -29.25 11.84
C LEU A 86 -13.95 -28.11 12.35
N VAL A 87 -13.01 -28.45 13.22
CA VAL A 87 -11.89 -27.56 13.56
C VAL A 87 -10.89 -27.65 12.42
N VAL A 88 -10.65 -26.54 11.73
CA VAL A 88 -9.62 -26.50 10.68
C VAL A 88 -8.24 -26.27 11.29
N ASP A 89 -7.20 -26.67 10.59
CA ASP A 89 -5.82 -26.45 11.02
C ASP A 89 -5.48 -24.95 10.94
N LEU A 90 -5.90 -24.28 9.86
CA LEU A 90 -5.68 -22.86 9.62
C LEU A 90 -6.94 -22.14 9.13
N ALA A 91 -7.32 -21.07 9.82
CA ALA A 91 -8.22 -20.05 9.27
C ALA A 91 -7.40 -18.84 8.79
N VAL A 92 -7.54 -18.50 7.50
CA VAL A 92 -6.92 -17.32 6.88
C VAL A 92 -7.98 -16.23 6.72
N VAL A 93 -7.79 -15.08 7.35
CA VAL A 93 -8.72 -13.95 7.28
C VAL A 93 -8.17 -12.91 6.30
N GLY A 94 -8.80 -12.79 5.14
CA GLY A 94 -8.40 -11.91 4.04
C GLY A 94 -7.85 -12.67 2.83
N GLY A 95 -8.49 -12.46 1.67
CA GLY A 95 -8.17 -13.08 0.38
C GLY A 95 -7.19 -12.27 -0.49
N GLY A 96 -6.30 -11.50 0.14
CA GLY A 96 -5.20 -10.77 -0.52
C GLY A 96 -4.05 -11.69 -0.95
N PRO A 97 -3.01 -11.17 -1.63
CA PRO A 97 -1.85 -11.96 -2.06
C PRO A 97 -1.19 -12.72 -0.90
N ALA A 98 -1.07 -12.05 0.26
CA ALA A 98 -0.47 -12.62 1.46
C ALA A 98 -1.25 -13.84 1.99
N GLY A 99 -2.56 -13.71 2.14
CA GLY A 99 -3.43 -14.76 2.67
C GLY A 99 -3.51 -15.96 1.74
N LEU A 100 -3.69 -15.72 0.43
CA LEU A 100 -3.73 -16.81 -0.55
C LEU A 100 -2.39 -17.54 -0.66
N ALA A 101 -1.26 -16.83 -0.59
CA ALA A 101 0.07 -17.46 -0.64
C ALA A 101 0.31 -18.42 0.54
N VAL A 102 -0.10 -18.03 1.76
CA VAL A 102 0.02 -18.93 2.93
C VAL A 102 -1.01 -20.05 2.86
N ALA A 103 -2.27 -19.75 2.50
CA ALA A 103 -3.31 -20.76 2.36
C ALA A 103 -2.91 -21.86 1.36
N GLN A 104 -2.31 -21.47 0.23
CA GLN A 104 -1.81 -22.39 -0.78
C GLN A 104 -0.76 -23.34 -0.20
N GLN A 105 0.29 -22.81 0.44
CA GLN A 105 1.40 -23.63 0.93
C GLN A 105 1.03 -24.52 2.11
N VAL A 106 0.19 -24.03 3.03
CA VAL A 106 -0.29 -24.82 4.16
C VAL A 106 -1.21 -25.95 3.69
N SER A 107 -2.10 -25.69 2.72
CA SER A 107 -2.96 -26.73 2.15
C SER A 107 -2.19 -27.73 1.27
N GLU A 108 -1.10 -27.32 0.61
CA GLU A 108 -0.20 -28.21 -0.14
C GLU A 108 0.46 -29.26 0.77
N ALA A 109 0.70 -28.91 2.04
CA ALA A 109 1.17 -29.85 3.07
C ALA A 109 0.07 -30.77 3.61
N GLY A 110 -1.15 -30.74 3.06
CA GLY A 110 -2.27 -31.60 3.44
C GLY A 110 -3.06 -31.13 4.66
N LEU A 111 -2.81 -29.91 5.16
CA LEU A 111 -3.55 -29.33 6.29
C LEU A 111 -4.87 -28.71 5.83
N SER A 112 -5.89 -28.78 6.69
CA SER A 112 -7.21 -28.22 6.42
C SER A 112 -7.20 -26.70 6.58
N VAL A 113 -7.56 -25.98 5.51
CA VAL A 113 -7.54 -24.51 5.48
C VAL A 113 -8.93 -23.96 5.15
N CYS A 114 -9.36 -22.95 5.90
CA CYS A 114 -10.52 -22.12 5.58
C CYS A 114 -10.07 -20.68 5.28
N SER A 115 -10.31 -20.20 4.07
CA SER A 115 -10.09 -18.80 3.67
C SER A 115 -11.38 -18.00 3.81
N ILE A 116 -11.35 -16.97 4.66
CA ILE A 116 -12.49 -16.12 4.99
C ILE A 116 -12.25 -14.75 4.38
N ASP A 117 -13.09 -14.36 3.43
CA ASP A 117 -12.99 -13.05 2.76
C ASP A 117 -14.40 -12.56 2.36
N PRO A 118 -14.73 -11.26 2.49
CA PRO A 118 -16.05 -10.76 2.10
C PRO A 118 -16.34 -10.82 0.60
N SER A 119 -15.31 -10.92 -0.24
CA SER A 119 -15.38 -10.85 -1.70
C SER A 119 -14.28 -11.71 -2.35
N PRO A 120 -14.25 -13.04 -2.11
CA PRO A 120 -13.12 -13.89 -2.45
C PRO A 120 -12.85 -13.95 -3.96
N LYS A 121 -13.88 -13.74 -4.79
CA LYS A 121 -13.77 -13.72 -6.26
C LYS A 121 -13.37 -12.35 -6.84
N LEU A 122 -13.49 -11.26 -6.08
CA LEU A 122 -13.24 -9.91 -6.58
C LEU A 122 -11.76 -9.70 -6.91
N ILE A 123 -11.41 -9.24 -8.11
CA ILE A 123 -10.02 -8.92 -8.45
C ILE A 123 -9.48 -7.86 -7.49
N TRP A 124 -8.22 -7.99 -7.07
CA TRP A 124 -7.62 -7.02 -6.15
C TRP A 124 -7.60 -5.63 -6.79
N PRO A 125 -8.05 -4.58 -6.07
CA PRO A 125 -8.29 -3.28 -6.69
C PRO A 125 -7.01 -2.52 -7.05
N ASN A 126 -5.91 -2.76 -6.33
CA ASN A 126 -4.68 -1.97 -6.48
C ASN A 126 -3.78 -2.54 -7.57
N ASN A 127 -3.02 -1.66 -8.22
CA ASN A 127 -1.93 -2.05 -9.10
C ASN A 127 -0.66 -2.33 -8.29
N TYR A 128 0.18 -3.22 -8.81
CA TYR A 128 1.46 -3.53 -8.20
C TYR A 128 2.57 -3.42 -9.24
N GLY A 129 3.60 -2.65 -8.89
CA GLY A 129 4.88 -2.69 -9.57
C GLY A 129 5.88 -3.52 -8.77
N VAL A 130 6.75 -4.24 -9.46
CA VAL A 130 7.79 -5.08 -8.86
C VAL A 130 9.07 -5.00 -9.69
N TRP A 131 10.22 -5.24 -9.05
CA TRP A 131 11.43 -5.50 -9.82
C TRP A 131 11.36 -6.92 -10.39
N VAL A 132 11.71 -7.09 -11.66
CA VAL A 132 11.52 -8.37 -12.38
C VAL A 132 12.31 -9.50 -11.70
N ASP A 133 13.51 -9.22 -11.20
CA ASP A 133 14.36 -10.19 -10.49
C ASP A 133 13.71 -10.75 -9.21
N GLU A 134 12.81 -9.98 -8.56
CA GLU A 134 12.09 -10.45 -7.38
C GLU A 134 11.03 -11.50 -7.73
N PHE A 135 10.32 -11.30 -8.86
CA PHE A 135 9.32 -12.25 -9.34
C PHE A 135 9.95 -13.46 -10.03
N GLU A 136 11.09 -13.28 -10.69
CA GLU A 136 11.90 -14.38 -11.21
C GLU A 136 12.31 -15.35 -10.10
N ALA A 137 12.83 -14.83 -8.97
CA ALA A 137 13.22 -15.64 -7.82
C ALA A 137 12.05 -16.43 -7.19
N MET A 138 10.80 -16.09 -7.52
CA MET A 138 9.58 -16.74 -7.01
C MET A 138 8.84 -17.55 -8.07
N ASP A 139 9.37 -17.68 -9.30
CA ASP A 139 8.70 -18.33 -10.44
C ASP A 139 7.32 -17.70 -10.77
N LEU A 140 7.29 -16.35 -10.76
CA LEU A 140 6.10 -15.54 -11.01
C LEU A 140 6.23 -14.60 -12.21
N LEU A 141 7.20 -14.80 -13.10
CA LEU A 141 7.36 -13.98 -14.30
C LEU A 141 6.14 -14.02 -15.22
N ASP A 142 5.46 -15.17 -15.28
CA ASP A 142 4.20 -15.34 -16.01
C ASP A 142 3.06 -14.45 -15.46
N CYS A 143 3.20 -13.93 -14.24
CA CYS A 143 2.23 -13.04 -13.60
C CYS A 143 2.50 -11.55 -13.87
N LEU A 144 3.42 -11.19 -14.76
CA LEU A 144 3.65 -9.81 -15.21
C LEU A 144 2.93 -9.57 -16.53
N ASP A 145 2.16 -8.48 -16.65
CA ASP A 145 1.50 -8.12 -17.93
C ASP A 145 2.37 -7.25 -18.82
N THR A 146 3.31 -6.50 -18.26
CA THR A 146 4.25 -5.66 -18.99
C THR A 146 5.54 -5.51 -18.20
N THR A 147 6.66 -5.53 -18.91
CA THR A 147 8.00 -5.31 -18.37
C THR A 147 8.71 -4.24 -19.17
N TRP A 148 9.54 -3.46 -18.47
CA TRP A 148 10.43 -2.47 -19.03
C TRP A 148 11.87 -2.89 -18.74
N SER A 149 12.78 -2.68 -19.68
CA SER A 149 14.19 -3.10 -19.54
C SER A 149 14.90 -2.37 -18.41
N GLY A 150 14.44 -1.17 -18.08
CA GLY A 150 14.96 -0.36 -17.00
C GLY A 150 13.97 0.68 -16.48
N ALA A 151 14.45 1.46 -15.54
CA ALA A 151 13.71 2.51 -14.88
C ALA A 151 14.45 3.85 -15.01
N VAL A 152 13.72 4.97 -14.96
CA VAL A 152 14.28 6.32 -15.06
C VAL A 152 13.91 7.15 -13.84
N VAL A 153 14.87 7.90 -13.33
CA VAL A 153 14.65 8.91 -12.29
C VAL A 153 15.00 10.29 -12.84
N HIS A 154 14.03 11.20 -12.82
CA HIS A 154 14.27 12.62 -13.06
C HIS A 154 14.44 13.31 -11.71
N ILE A 155 15.67 13.71 -11.39
CA ILE A 155 15.98 14.47 -10.18
C ILE A 155 15.46 15.90 -10.33
N ASP A 156 15.75 16.53 -11.47
CA ASP A 156 15.24 17.84 -11.86
C ASP A 156 15.20 17.97 -13.39
N ASP A 157 15.00 19.19 -13.91
CA ASP A 157 14.90 19.45 -15.34
C ASP A 157 16.22 19.18 -16.09
N ASN A 158 17.36 19.14 -15.39
CA ASN A 158 18.69 18.98 -15.97
C ASN A 158 19.31 17.61 -15.70
N THR A 159 18.83 16.90 -14.67
CA THR A 159 19.45 15.68 -14.16
C THR A 159 18.49 14.50 -14.28
N LYS A 160 18.86 13.56 -15.16
CA LYS A 160 18.20 12.27 -15.36
C LYS A 160 19.17 11.15 -15.00
N LYS A 161 18.68 10.11 -14.34
CA LYS A 161 19.42 8.86 -14.07
C LYS A 161 18.69 7.68 -14.70
N ASP A 162 19.43 6.86 -15.42
CA ASP A 162 18.96 5.59 -15.98
C ASP A 162 19.36 4.45 -15.04
N LEU A 163 18.36 3.71 -14.57
CA LEU A 163 18.52 2.55 -13.70
C LEU A 163 18.41 1.29 -14.56
N ASP A 164 19.54 0.60 -14.70
CA ASP A 164 19.65 -0.67 -15.44
C ASP A 164 19.14 -1.86 -14.59
N ARG A 165 17.89 -1.75 -14.13
CA ARG A 165 17.17 -2.80 -13.40
C ARG A 165 15.76 -2.92 -13.98
N PRO A 166 15.40 -4.06 -14.60
CA PRO A 166 14.09 -4.24 -15.18
C PRO A 166 12.97 -4.13 -14.14
N TYR A 167 11.89 -3.46 -14.55
CA TYR A 167 10.69 -3.27 -13.72
C TYR A 167 9.47 -3.87 -14.43
N GLY A 168 8.50 -4.36 -13.66
CA GLY A 168 7.31 -5.00 -14.20
C GLY A 168 6.04 -4.57 -13.49
N ARG A 169 4.94 -4.51 -14.24
CA ARG A 169 3.59 -4.41 -13.68
C ARG A 169 3.02 -5.81 -13.52
N VAL A 170 2.41 -6.05 -12.37
CA VAL A 170 1.80 -7.33 -12.04
C VAL A 170 0.42 -7.43 -12.68
N ASN A 171 0.19 -8.52 -13.40
CA ASN A 171 -1.13 -8.94 -13.81
C ASN A 171 -1.92 -9.47 -12.60
N ARG A 172 -2.57 -8.56 -11.87
CA ARG A 172 -3.35 -8.85 -10.65
C ARG A 172 -4.42 -9.94 -10.86
N LYS A 173 -5.05 -9.97 -12.05
CA LYS A 173 -6.06 -10.99 -12.40
C LYS A 173 -5.43 -12.36 -12.52
N LEU A 174 -4.32 -12.47 -13.25
CA LEU A 174 -3.61 -13.73 -13.46
C LEU A 174 -2.97 -14.24 -12.17
N LEU A 175 -2.30 -13.36 -11.41
CA LEU A 175 -1.71 -13.72 -10.11
C LEU A 175 -2.77 -14.26 -9.15
N LYS A 176 -3.90 -13.57 -9.00
CA LYS A 176 -4.99 -14.04 -8.15
C LYS A 176 -5.57 -15.37 -8.66
N SER A 177 -5.78 -15.50 -9.97
CA SER A 177 -6.30 -16.73 -10.57
C SER A 177 -5.37 -17.93 -10.33
N LYS A 178 -4.06 -17.76 -10.53
CA LYS A 178 -3.03 -18.79 -10.30
C LYS A 178 -3.05 -19.26 -8.84
N MET A 179 -3.06 -18.32 -7.89
CA MET A 179 -3.13 -18.64 -6.46
C MET A 179 -4.45 -19.31 -6.06
N LEU A 180 -5.57 -18.79 -6.54
CA LEU A 180 -6.89 -19.31 -6.21
C LEU A 180 -7.09 -20.73 -6.75
N GLN A 181 -6.65 -21.00 -7.98
CA GLN A 181 -6.69 -22.33 -8.58
C GLN A 181 -5.88 -23.35 -7.77
N LYS A 182 -4.68 -22.98 -7.30
CA LYS A 182 -3.88 -23.86 -6.44
C LYS A 182 -4.57 -24.11 -5.09
N CYS A 183 -5.11 -23.07 -4.44
CA CYS A 183 -5.90 -23.23 -3.22
C CYS A 183 -7.10 -24.18 -3.41
N ILE A 184 -7.85 -24.05 -4.50
CA ILE A 184 -8.98 -24.93 -4.82
C ILE A 184 -8.51 -26.38 -4.99
N THR A 185 -7.43 -26.57 -5.77
CA THR A 185 -6.86 -27.90 -6.05
C THR A 185 -6.37 -28.58 -4.77
N ASN A 186 -5.79 -27.82 -3.84
CA ASN A 186 -5.32 -28.30 -2.54
C ASN A 186 -6.47 -28.49 -1.51
N GLY A 187 -7.72 -28.22 -1.89
CA GLY A 187 -8.89 -28.47 -1.04
C GLY A 187 -9.24 -27.37 -0.03
N VAL A 188 -8.67 -26.16 -0.18
CA VAL A 188 -9.02 -24.99 0.65
C VAL A 188 -10.53 -24.73 0.56
N LYS A 189 -11.16 -24.51 1.72
CA LYS A 189 -12.56 -24.09 1.80
C LYS A 189 -12.67 -22.58 1.90
N PHE A 190 -13.70 -22.01 1.29
CA PHE A 190 -13.94 -20.57 1.27
C PHE A 190 -15.19 -20.22 2.06
N HIS A 191 -15.12 -19.15 2.83
CA HIS A 191 -16.26 -18.59 3.52
C HIS A 191 -16.39 -17.11 3.18
N GLN A 192 -17.47 -16.76 2.49
CA GLN A 192 -17.70 -15.38 2.04
C GLN A 192 -18.32 -14.56 3.17
N ALA A 193 -17.48 -14.12 4.11
CA ALA A 193 -17.91 -13.33 5.25
C ALA A 193 -16.79 -12.43 5.78
N LYS A 194 -17.13 -11.57 6.73
CA LYS A 194 -16.18 -10.76 7.48
C LYS A 194 -16.06 -11.32 8.90
N VAL A 195 -14.84 -11.62 9.33
CA VAL A 195 -14.57 -11.94 10.74
C VAL A 195 -14.70 -10.67 11.58
N ILE A 196 -15.52 -10.73 12.63
CA ILE A 196 -15.77 -9.60 13.54
C ILE A 196 -14.99 -9.74 14.84
N LYS A 197 -14.70 -10.98 15.27
CA LYS A 197 -14.05 -11.26 16.55
C LYS A 197 -13.37 -12.62 16.51
N VAL A 198 -12.26 -12.73 17.23
CA VAL A 198 -11.60 -14.00 17.53
C VAL A 198 -11.61 -14.21 19.05
N ILE A 199 -11.97 -15.41 19.48
CA ILE A 199 -11.92 -15.84 20.88
C ILE A 199 -10.94 -17.00 20.97
N HIS A 200 -10.01 -16.95 21.91
CA HIS A 200 -9.00 -17.98 22.08
C HIS A 200 -9.36 -18.93 23.21
N GLU A 201 -9.27 -20.22 22.92
CA GLU A 201 -9.20 -21.31 23.89
C GLU A 201 -7.76 -21.85 23.93
N GLU A 202 -7.52 -22.87 24.76
CA GLU A 202 -6.17 -23.41 24.99
C GLU A 202 -5.53 -23.98 23.71
N SER A 203 -6.29 -24.79 22.96
CA SER A 203 -5.81 -25.50 21.76
C SER A 203 -6.36 -24.94 20.44
N LYS A 204 -7.43 -24.15 20.48
CA LYS A 204 -8.12 -23.63 19.28
C LYS A 204 -8.63 -22.20 19.47
N SER A 205 -9.07 -21.60 18.38
CA SER A 205 -9.69 -20.27 18.35
C SER A 205 -11.03 -20.34 17.63
N LEU A 206 -11.98 -19.52 18.06
CA LEU A 206 -13.29 -19.35 17.45
C LEU A 206 -13.33 -18.00 16.73
N LEU A 207 -13.54 -18.04 15.42
CA LEU A 207 -13.70 -16.86 14.57
C LEU A 207 -15.19 -16.64 14.35
N ILE A 208 -15.71 -15.56 14.91
CA ILE A 208 -17.12 -15.17 14.76
C ILE A 208 -17.21 -14.29 13.52
N CYS A 209 -18.07 -14.68 12.58
CA CYS A 209 -18.32 -13.95 11.34
C CYS A 209 -19.57 -13.08 11.43
N ASN A 210 -19.66 -12.07 10.56
CA ASN A 210 -20.77 -11.10 10.55
C ASN A 210 -22.11 -11.70 10.09
N ASP A 211 -22.12 -12.89 9.52
CA ASP A 211 -23.30 -13.65 9.11
C ASP A 211 -23.80 -14.62 10.22
N GLY A 212 -23.15 -14.62 11.38
CA GLY A 212 -23.48 -15.49 12.51
C GLY A 212 -22.77 -16.84 12.51
N VAL A 213 -22.04 -17.18 11.44
CA VAL A 213 -21.25 -18.43 11.39
C VAL A 213 -20.02 -18.30 12.30
N THR A 214 -19.72 -19.37 13.04
CA THR A 214 -18.48 -19.48 13.82
C THR A 214 -17.59 -20.57 13.22
N ILE A 215 -16.36 -20.20 12.88
CA ILE A 215 -15.34 -21.14 12.38
C ILE A 215 -14.36 -21.43 13.50
N GLN A 216 -14.01 -22.69 13.69
CA GLN A 216 -13.02 -23.10 14.70
C GLN A 216 -11.71 -23.43 13.99
N ALA A 217 -10.59 -22.93 14.50
CA ALA A 217 -9.27 -23.20 13.93
C ALA A 217 -8.18 -23.37 14.99
N ALA A 218 -7.19 -24.23 14.74
CA ALA A 218 -6.00 -24.33 15.60
C ALA A 218 -5.15 -23.05 15.53
N VAL A 219 -5.03 -22.49 14.32
CA VAL A 219 -4.28 -21.27 14.00
C VAL A 219 -5.16 -20.26 13.26
N VAL A 220 -5.04 -18.99 13.63
CA VAL A 220 -5.69 -17.87 12.93
C VAL A 220 -4.61 -16.98 12.33
N LEU A 221 -4.64 -16.83 11.00
CA LEU A 221 -3.80 -15.91 10.26
C LEU A 221 -4.60 -14.67 9.85
N ASP A 222 -4.23 -13.53 10.41
CA ASP A 222 -4.68 -12.22 9.95
C ASP A 222 -3.89 -11.82 8.69
N ALA A 223 -4.58 -11.76 7.55
CA ALA A 223 -4.08 -11.28 6.28
C ALA A 223 -4.95 -10.12 5.75
N THR A 224 -5.61 -9.36 6.64
CA THR A 224 -6.59 -8.30 6.32
C THR A 224 -5.97 -6.99 5.83
N GLY A 225 -4.69 -7.00 5.47
CA GLY A 225 -3.98 -5.83 4.96
C GLY A 225 -3.87 -4.74 6.03
N PHE A 226 -4.26 -3.51 5.69
CA PHE A 226 -4.15 -2.34 6.59
C PHE A 226 -5.32 -2.19 7.56
N SER A 227 -6.27 -3.13 7.56
CA SER A 227 -7.44 -3.10 8.46
C SER A 227 -7.08 -3.27 9.94
N ARG A 228 -5.95 -3.95 10.24
CA ARG A 228 -5.42 -4.18 11.60
C ARG A 228 -6.49 -4.66 12.58
N CYS A 229 -7.35 -5.57 12.14
CA CYS A 229 -8.59 -5.87 12.86
C CYS A 229 -8.47 -7.04 13.84
N LEU A 230 -7.49 -7.94 13.70
CA LEU A 230 -7.38 -9.11 14.58
C LEU A 230 -6.09 -9.13 15.40
N VAL A 231 -4.95 -8.79 14.80
CA VAL A 231 -3.69 -8.66 15.56
C VAL A 231 -3.70 -7.44 16.47
N GLN A 232 -3.08 -7.59 17.63
CA GLN A 232 -3.01 -6.60 18.68
C GLN A 232 -1.74 -5.75 18.57
N TYR A 233 -1.86 -4.49 18.97
CA TYR A 233 -0.78 -3.50 19.04
C TYR A 233 -0.83 -2.83 20.41
N ASP A 234 0.34 -2.55 20.99
CA ASP A 234 0.51 -1.91 22.30
C ASP A 234 1.03 -0.46 22.19
N LYS A 235 1.45 -0.04 21.00
CA LYS A 235 1.98 1.30 20.72
C LYS A 235 0.97 2.15 19.93
N PRO A 236 0.97 3.49 20.13
CA PRO A 236 0.15 4.39 19.34
C PRO A 236 0.38 4.23 17.84
N TYR A 237 -0.71 4.17 17.07
CA TYR A 237 -0.63 4.02 15.62
C TYR A 237 -0.49 5.40 14.95
N ASN A 238 0.76 5.76 14.62
CA ASN A 238 1.10 7.01 13.94
C ASN A 238 2.17 6.79 12.84
N PRO A 239 1.86 5.99 11.80
CA PRO A 239 2.81 5.75 10.72
C PRO A 239 3.05 7.01 9.87
N GLY A 240 4.05 6.97 8.99
CA GLY A 240 4.03 7.87 7.82
C GLY A 240 2.96 7.39 6.83
N TYR A 241 2.61 8.21 5.86
CA TYR A 241 1.70 7.82 4.78
C TYR A 241 2.28 8.19 3.43
N GLN A 242 2.31 7.22 2.53
CA GLN A 242 2.47 7.45 1.10
C GLN A 242 1.07 7.54 0.50
N VAL A 243 0.81 8.62 -0.21
CA VAL A 243 -0.51 8.89 -0.81
C VAL A 243 -0.31 9.08 -2.30
N ALA A 244 -1.09 8.37 -3.11
CA ALA A 244 -0.99 8.42 -4.55
C ALA A 244 -2.36 8.42 -5.22
N TYR A 245 -2.43 9.08 -6.37
CA TYR A 245 -3.56 9.03 -7.29
C TYR A 245 -3.07 8.61 -8.67
N GLY A 246 -3.58 7.49 -9.15
CA GLY A 246 -3.19 6.86 -10.40
C GLY A 246 -4.34 6.77 -11.40
N ILE A 247 -4.01 6.80 -12.69
CA ILE A 247 -4.93 6.46 -13.77
C ILE A 247 -4.24 5.54 -14.78
N LEU A 248 -4.96 4.54 -15.26
CA LEU A 248 -4.66 3.85 -16.51
C LEU A 248 -5.53 4.48 -17.59
N ALA A 249 -4.91 5.06 -18.62
CA ALA A 249 -5.64 5.88 -19.58
C ALA A 249 -5.22 5.63 -21.03
N GLU A 250 -6.20 5.79 -21.92
CA GLU A 250 -5.95 6.08 -23.32
C GLU A 250 -5.75 7.59 -23.48
N VAL A 251 -4.66 7.99 -24.13
CA VAL A 251 -4.26 9.38 -24.37
C VAL A 251 -4.07 9.61 -25.87
N GLU A 252 -4.04 10.86 -26.32
CA GLU A 252 -3.68 11.15 -27.72
C GLU A 252 -2.24 10.71 -28.03
N GLU A 253 -1.32 11.08 -27.16
CA GLU A 253 0.10 10.74 -27.17
C GLU A 253 0.71 11.05 -25.80
N HIS A 254 1.90 10.52 -25.51
CA HIS A 254 2.67 10.87 -24.32
C HIS A 254 4.17 10.94 -24.64
N PRO A 255 4.97 11.71 -23.86
CA PRO A 255 6.38 11.93 -24.16
C PRO A 255 7.33 10.84 -23.62
N PHE A 256 6.82 9.79 -22.97
CA PHE A 256 7.64 8.77 -22.31
C PHE A 256 8.11 7.65 -23.25
N ASP A 257 9.34 7.19 -23.03
CA ASP A 257 9.97 6.06 -23.75
C ASP A 257 9.22 4.75 -23.47
N LEU A 258 9.00 3.90 -24.48
CA LEU A 258 8.24 2.65 -24.31
C LEU A 258 9.05 1.50 -23.70
N ASP A 259 10.38 1.55 -23.78
CA ASP A 259 11.27 0.51 -23.25
C ASP A 259 11.60 0.70 -21.76
N LYS A 260 11.29 1.88 -21.21
CA LYS A 260 11.58 2.25 -19.82
C LYS A 260 10.33 2.73 -19.10
N MET A 261 10.32 2.55 -17.79
CA MET A 261 9.33 3.16 -16.92
C MET A 261 9.93 4.35 -16.18
N VAL A 262 9.15 5.42 -15.95
CA VAL A 262 9.57 6.53 -15.10
C VAL A 262 9.27 6.15 -13.66
N PHE A 263 10.34 5.90 -12.90
CA PHE A 263 10.27 5.46 -11.52
C PHE A 263 10.05 6.63 -10.57
N MET A 264 10.76 7.74 -10.75
CA MET A 264 10.50 8.94 -9.95
C MET A 264 10.78 10.18 -10.78
N ASP A 265 9.75 10.99 -11.04
CA ASP A 265 9.92 12.31 -11.64
C ASP A 265 9.64 13.44 -10.65
N TRP A 266 10.72 13.99 -10.09
CA TRP A 266 10.73 15.07 -9.10
C TRP A 266 10.69 16.46 -9.73
N ARG A 267 10.58 16.60 -11.06
CA ARG A 267 10.47 17.91 -11.71
C ARG A 267 9.19 18.59 -11.30
N ASP A 268 9.27 19.89 -11.04
CA ASP A 268 8.16 20.72 -10.55
C ASP A 268 7.93 21.97 -11.42
N SER A 269 8.56 22.05 -12.60
CA SER A 269 8.40 23.13 -13.58
C SER A 269 6.95 23.29 -14.05
N HIS A 270 6.18 22.20 -14.05
CA HIS A 270 4.73 22.20 -14.29
C HIS A 270 3.92 23.07 -13.31
N LEU A 271 4.48 23.44 -12.15
CA LEU A 271 3.83 24.27 -11.13
C LEU A 271 4.24 25.75 -11.21
N ASN A 272 5.14 26.16 -12.12
CA ASN A 272 5.66 27.54 -12.17
C ASN A 272 4.58 28.63 -12.35
N ASN A 273 3.43 28.26 -12.93
CA ASN A 273 2.29 29.17 -13.13
C ASN A 273 1.29 29.19 -11.96
N ASN A 274 1.55 28.45 -10.88
CA ASN A 274 0.73 28.42 -9.68
C ASN A 274 1.63 28.47 -8.43
N SER A 275 1.85 29.67 -7.91
CA SER A 275 2.75 29.91 -6.78
C SER A 275 2.36 29.16 -5.50
N GLU A 276 1.06 29.02 -5.24
CA GLU A 276 0.54 28.33 -4.06
C GLU A 276 0.84 26.82 -4.13
N LEU A 277 0.50 26.17 -5.24
CA LEU A 277 0.84 24.75 -5.44
C LEU A 277 2.35 24.52 -5.46
N LYS A 278 3.12 25.45 -6.05
CA LYS A 278 4.58 25.39 -6.07
C LYS A 278 5.17 25.45 -4.65
N GLU A 279 4.70 26.37 -3.82
CA GLU A 279 5.15 26.49 -2.43
C GLU A 279 4.77 25.24 -1.62
N ALA A 280 3.55 24.74 -1.79
CA ALA A 280 3.10 23.51 -1.13
C ALA A 280 3.94 22.28 -1.56
N ASN A 281 4.22 22.15 -2.85
CA ASN A 281 5.08 21.08 -3.38
C ASN A 281 6.53 21.22 -2.93
N SER A 282 7.03 22.44 -2.77
CA SER A 282 8.38 22.66 -2.25
C SER A 282 8.52 22.15 -0.81
N LYS A 283 7.47 22.24 0.01
CA LYS A 283 7.47 21.79 1.42
C LYS A 283 7.27 20.28 1.54
N ILE A 284 6.28 19.73 0.83
CA ILE A 284 5.97 18.30 0.82
C ILE A 284 5.84 17.87 -0.65
N PRO A 285 6.92 17.36 -1.26
CA PRO A 285 6.95 17.11 -2.69
C PRO A 285 6.19 15.85 -3.09
N THR A 286 5.69 15.88 -4.32
CA THR A 286 5.23 14.68 -5.03
C THR A 286 6.11 14.41 -6.24
N PHE A 287 6.04 13.18 -6.73
CA PHE A 287 6.70 12.75 -7.95
C PHE A 287 5.73 11.92 -8.80
N LEU A 288 6.02 11.80 -10.09
CA LEU A 288 5.24 10.98 -11.01
C LEU A 288 5.90 9.61 -11.23
N TYR A 289 5.10 8.55 -11.15
CA TYR A 289 5.34 7.26 -11.82
C TYR A 289 4.69 7.27 -13.21
N ALA A 290 5.39 6.77 -14.22
CA ALA A 290 4.83 6.59 -15.56
C ALA A 290 5.21 5.22 -16.14
N MET A 291 4.21 4.45 -16.54
CA MET A 291 4.33 3.10 -17.07
C MET A 291 3.66 3.05 -18.45
N PRO A 292 4.41 3.33 -19.53
CA PRO A 292 3.86 3.34 -20.88
C PRO A 292 3.71 1.93 -21.45
N PHE A 293 2.52 1.61 -21.98
CA PHE A 293 2.21 0.32 -22.62
C PHE A 293 2.27 0.40 -24.15
N SER A 294 1.99 1.57 -24.70
CA SER A 294 2.06 1.91 -26.13
C SER A 294 2.01 3.43 -26.27
N SER A 295 2.21 3.97 -27.47
CA SER A 295 2.22 5.43 -27.70
C SER A 295 0.97 6.18 -27.24
N ASN A 296 -0.17 5.49 -27.07
CA ASN A 296 -1.44 6.07 -26.68
C ASN A 296 -2.07 5.41 -25.43
N ARG A 297 -1.37 4.52 -24.72
CA ARG A 297 -1.89 3.85 -23.51
C ARG A 297 -0.84 3.81 -22.42
N ILE A 298 -1.16 4.40 -21.27
CA ILE A 298 -0.17 4.64 -20.20
C ILE A 298 -0.84 4.61 -18.82
N PHE A 299 -0.11 4.11 -17.82
CA PHE A 299 -0.43 4.32 -16.42
C PHE A 299 0.41 5.48 -15.86
N LEU A 300 -0.25 6.41 -15.18
CA LEU A 300 0.34 7.62 -14.60
C LEU A 300 -0.12 7.72 -13.15
N GLU A 301 0.81 7.96 -12.22
CA GLU A 301 0.49 8.08 -10.80
C GLU A 301 1.32 9.17 -10.13
N GLU A 302 0.65 10.22 -9.64
CA GLU A 302 1.30 11.25 -8.83
C GLU A 302 1.31 10.78 -7.37
N THR A 303 2.48 10.79 -6.75
CA THR A 303 2.72 10.16 -5.45
C THR A 303 3.47 11.09 -4.50
N SER A 304 2.98 11.22 -3.27
CA SER A 304 3.75 11.77 -2.14
C SER A 304 4.53 10.65 -1.47
N LEU A 305 5.87 10.69 -1.49
CA LEU A 305 6.74 9.62 -0.98
C LEU A 305 6.40 9.18 0.44
N VAL A 306 6.42 10.12 1.39
CA VAL A 306 5.99 9.91 2.77
C VAL A 306 5.69 11.25 3.44
N ALA A 307 4.54 11.34 4.12
CA ALA A 307 4.14 12.50 4.92
C ALA A 307 3.43 12.07 6.21
N ARG A 308 3.45 12.93 7.23
CA ARG A 308 2.74 12.71 8.49
C ARG A 308 2.13 14.03 9.00
N PRO A 309 0.80 14.23 8.93
CA PRO A 309 -0.20 13.35 8.30
C PRO A 309 0.02 13.20 6.78
N GLY A 310 -0.64 12.21 6.16
CA GLY A 310 -0.58 12.03 4.71
C GLY A 310 -1.09 13.25 3.95
N VAL A 311 -0.52 13.51 2.76
CA VAL A 311 -0.93 14.61 1.89
C VAL A 311 -2.40 14.40 1.46
N PRO A 312 -3.25 15.44 1.49
CA PRO A 312 -4.63 15.33 1.04
C PRO A 312 -4.71 14.86 -0.41
N MET A 313 -5.61 13.91 -0.70
CA MET A 313 -5.80 13.35 -2.05
C MET A 313 -6.09 14.44 -3.11
N LYS A 314 -6.81 15.49 -2.72
CA LYS A 314 -7.10 16.64 -3.59
C LYS A 314 -5.82 17.33 -4.08
N ASP A 315 -4.84 17.52 -3.21
CA ASP A 315 -3.58 18.18 -3.55
C ASP A 315 -2.77 17.32 -4.55
N ILE A 316 -2.79 16.00 -4.36
CA ILE A 316 -2.17 15.04 -5.29
C ILE A 316 -2.82 15.16 -6.68
N GLN A 317 -4.16 15.15 -6.74
CA GLN A 317 -4.92 15.28 -7.98
C GLN A 317 -4.66 16.61 -8.69
N GLU A 318 -4.60 17.73 -7.96
CA GLU A 318 -4.32 19.05 -8.53
C GLU A 318 -2.92 19.12 -9.14
N ARG A 319 -1.91 18.54 -8.48
CA ARG A 319 -0.53 18.45 -9.01
C ARG A 319 -0.46 17.56 -10.24
N MET A 320 -1.15 16.40 -10.22
CA MET A 320 -1.24 15.53 -11.39
C MET A 320 -1.84 16.26 -12.60
N VAL A 321 -2.96 16.98 -12.42
CA VAL A 321 -3.59 17.75 -13.51
C VAL A 321 -2.66 18.82 -14.07
N ALA A 322 -1.96 19.55 -13.19
CA ALA A 322 -0.98 20.54 -13.62
C ALA A 322 0.15 19.90 -14.44
N ARG A 323 0.62 18.72 -14.03
CA ARG A 323 1.65 17.95 -14.73
C ARG A 323 1.18 17.45 -16.09
N LEU A 324 0.00 16.81 -16.17
CA LEU A 324 -0.55 16.33 -17.45
C LEU A 324 -0.69 17.46 -18.46
N LYS A 325 -1.22 18.61 -18.02
CA LYS A 325 -1.35 19.81 -18.85
C LYS A 325 0.01 20.33 -19.33
N HIS A 326 1.00 20.36 -18.45
CA HIS A 326 2.35 20.80 -18.79
C HIS A 326 3.03 19.88 -19.80
N LEU A 327 2.85 18.57 -19.67
CA LEU A 327 3.38 17.57 -20.60
C LEU A 327 2.58 17.46 -21.91
N GLY A 328 1.47 18.20 -22.05
CA GLY A 328 0.61 18.13 -23.22
C GLY A 328 -0.19 16.83 -23.35
N ILE A 329 -0.25 16.01 -22.29
CA ILE A 329 -0.97 14.74 -22.28
C ILE A 329 -2.47 15.02 -22.23
N LYS A 330 -3.16 14.66 -23.30
CA LYS A 330 -4.62 14.75 -23.40
C LYS A 330 -5.25 13.38 -23.23
N VAL A 331 -5.95 13.22 -22.11
CA VAL A 331 -6.66 11.98 -21.78
C VAL A 331 -7.93 11.88 -22.63
N ARG A 332 -8.08 10.77 -23.36
CA ARG A 332 -9.29 10.44 -24.13
C ARG A 332 -10.30 9.70 -23.27
N SER A 333 -9.82 8.72 -22.51
CA SER A 333 -10.63 7.92 -21.59
C SER A 333 -9.75 7.33 -20.49
N ILE A 334 -10.34 7.19 -19.30
CA ILE A 334 -9.72 6.47 -18.19
C ILE A 334 -10.29 5.05 -18.16
N GLU A 335 -9.41 4.06 -18.18
CA GLU A 335 -9.77 2.65 -18.07
C GLU A 335 -9.96 2.27 -16.59
N GLU A 336 -9.05 2.76 -15.74
CA GLU A 336 -9.01 2.50 -14.30
C GLU A 336 -8.48 3.73 -13.56
N ASP A 337 -9.01 4.01 -12.38
CA ASP A 337 -8.44 4.96 -11.41
C ASP A 337 -7.98 4.23 -10.14
N GLU A 338 -6.96 4.78 -9.48
CA GLU A 338 -6.40 4.22 -8.26
C GLU A 338 -6.22 5.29 -7.19
N HIS A 339 -6.71 4.97 -6.00
CA HIS A 339 -6.56 5.79 -4.79
C HIS A 339 -5.76 5.00 -3.77
N CYS A 340 -4.50 5.39 -3.58
CA CYS A 340 -3.59 4.66 -2.72
C CYS A 340 -3.26 5.46 -1.45
N VAL A 341 -3.42 4.81 -0.29
CA VAL A 341 -2.99 5.34 1.02
C VAL A 341 -2.26 4.22 1.75
N ILE A 342 -0.93 4.24 1.68
CA ILE A 342 -0.07 3.20 2.25
C ILE A 342 0.46 3.69 3.59
N PRO A 343 0.17 3.01 4.71
CA PRO A 343 0.83 3.29 5.98
C PRO A 343 2.28 2.85 5.91
N MET A 344 3.18 3.82 5.88
CA MET A 344 4.62 3.65 5.83
C MET A 344 5.14 3.39 7.24
N GLY A 345 5.60 2.17 7.48
CA GLY A 345 6.10 1.76 8.79
C GLY A 345 4.98 1.61 9.83
N GLY A 346 5.12 2.31 10.97
CA GLY A 346 4.27 2.13 12.15
C GLY A 346 4.82 1.13 13.16
N PRO A 347 4.15 0.94 14.31
CA PRO A 347 4.58 -0.05 15.29
C PRO A 347 4.44 -1.47 14.73
N LEU A 348 5.36 -2.36 15.11
CA LEU A 348 5.11 -3.79 14.98
C LEU A 348 3.91 -4.18 15.87
N PRO A 349 3.16 -5.24 15.51
CA PRO A 349 2.19 -5.83 16.43
C PRO A 349 2.90 -6.36 17.69
N VAL A 350 2.14 -6.68 18.74
CA VAL A 350 2.69 -7.33 19.93
C VAL A 350 3.24 -8.71 19.53
N LEU A 351 4.51 -8.98 19.85
CA LEU A 351 5.19 -10.23 19.52
C LEU A 351 5.67 -10.93 20.80
N PRO A 352 5.38 -12.23 21.00
CA PRO A 352 4.41 -13.03 20.27
C PRO A 352 2.96 -12.73 20.71
N GLN A 353 1.99 -13.17 19.91
CA GLN A 353 0.57 -13.17 20.27
C GLN A 353 -0.18 -14.32 19.61
N ARG A 354 -1.42 -14.59 20.04
CA ARG A 354 -2.15 -15.80 19.63
C ARG A 354 -2.62 -15.79 18.17
N VAL A 355 -3.03 -14.64 17.64
CA VAL A 355 -3.28 -14.45 16.19
C VAL A 355 -1.94 -14.23 15.50
N VAL A 356 -1.64 -15.02 14.46
CA VAL A 356 -0.46 -14.76 13.61
C VAL A 356 -0.86 -13.79 12.50
N GLY A 357 0.08 -12.99 11.99
CA GLY A 357 -0.20 -11.99 10.95
C GLY A 357 0.75 -12.13 9.76
N ILE A 358 0.31 -11.66 8.60
CA ILE A 358 1.18 -11.50 7.43
C ILE A 358 0.80 -10.25 6.62
N GLY A 359 1.78 -9.65 5.92
CA GLY A 359 1.58 -8.47 5.10
C GLY A 359 1.39 -7.20 5.92
N GLY A 360 0.45 -6.34 5.51
CA GLY A 360 0.24 -5.02 6.12
C GLY A 360 -0.05 -5.07 7.62
N THR A 361 -0.87 -6.03 8.07
CA THR A 361 -1.23 -6.20 9.49
C THR A 361 -0.05 -6.72 10.32
N ALA A 362 0.97 -7.29 9.69
CA ALA A 362 2.19 -7.73 10.36
C ALA A 362 3.31 -6.69 10.31
N GLY A 363 3.05 -5.47 9.85
CA GLY A 363 4.05 -4.40 9.77
C GLY A 363 5.12 -4.60 8.70
N MET A 364 4.80 -5.35 7.63
CA MET A 364 5.75 -5.72 6.58
C MET A 364 5.98 -4.66 5.48
N VAL A 365 5.17 -3.59 5.46
CA VAL A 365 5.39 -2.46 4.53
C VAL A 365 6.79 -1.90 4.75
N HIS A 366 7.55 -1.70 3.67
CA HIS A 366 8.85 -1.05 3.73
C HIS A 366 8.69 0.41 4.19
N PRO A 367 9.19 0.82 5.38
CA PRO A 367 8.93 2.15 5.93
C PRO A 367 9.37 3.32 5.01
N SER A 368 10.44 3.17 4.24
CA SER A 368 10.96 4.25 3.37
C SER A 368 10.44 4.25 1.93
N THR A 369 9.83 3.18 1.43
CA THR A 369 9.49 3.04 0.00
C THR A 369 8.03 2.67 -0.27
N GLY A 370 7.36 1.99 0.68
CA GLY A 370 5.99 1.51 0.53
C GLY A 370 5.91 0.11 -0.09
N TYR A 371 7.04 -0.45 -0.53
CA TYR A 371 7.09 -1.78 -1.12
C TYR A 371 6.70 -2.86 -0.11
N MET A 372 5.87 -3.79 -0.58
CA MET A 372 5.33 -4.85 0.28
C MET A 372 5.08 -6.15 -0.47
N VAL A 373 4.54 -6.13 -1.69
CA VAL A 373 4.05 -7.33 -2.38
C VAL A 373 5.12 -8.42 -2.49
N ALA A 374 6.25 -8.14 -3.13
CA ALA A 374 7.33 -9.13 -3.30
C ALA A 374 7.86 -9.64 -1.95
N ARG A 375 8.10 -8.73 -1.00
CA ARG A 375 8.53 -9.07 0.37
C ARG A 375 7.54 -9.99 1.09
N THR A 376 6.25 -9.73 0.96
CA THR A 376 5.19 -10.52 1.58
C THR A 376 5.07 -11.90 0.94
N LEU A 377 5.16 -11.99 -0.39
CA LEU A 377 5.16 -13.28 -1.08
C LEU A 377 6.39 -14.12 -0.70
N ALA A 378 7.57 -13.50 -0.60
CA ALA A 378 8.79 -14.17 -0.14
C ALA A 378 8.72 -14.63 1.33
N ALA A 379 7.91 -13.98 2.18
CA ALA A 379 7.71 -14.37 3.57
C ALA A 379 6.60 -15.41 3.77
N ALA A 380 5.69 -15.58 2.80
CA ALA A 380 4.60 -16.55 2.92
C ALA A 380 5.10 -18.00 3.15
N PRO A 381 6.17 -18.48 2.48
CA PRO A 381 6.77 -19.78 2.81
C PRO A 381 7.30 -19.90 4.23
N ILE A 382 7.87 -18.83 4.77
CA ILE A 382 8.40 -18.84 6.15
C ILE A 382 7.26 -19.07 7.14
N VAL A 383 6.18 -18.30 6.99
CA VAL A 383 4.97 -18.42 7.82
C VAL A 383 4.31 -19.79 7.64
N ALA A 384 4.12 -20.24 6.40
CA ALA A 384 3.49 -21.52 6.10
C ALA A 384 4.29 -22.70 6.68
N ASN A 385 5.61 -22.73 6.48
CA ASN A 385 6.46 -23.80 6.99
C ASN A 385 6.50 -23.85 8.52
N ALA A 386 6.50 -22.69 9.19
CA ALA A 386 6.40 -22.63 10.64
C ALA A 386 5.07 -23.25 11.13
N ILE A 387 3.94 -22.89 10.51
CA ILE A 387 2.62 -23.47 10.81
C ILE A 387 2.63 -24.99 10.61
N VAL A 388 3.10 -25.46 9.44
CA VAL A 388 3.15 -26.89 9.09
C VAL A 388 3.99 -27.68 10.08
N ARG A 389 5.20 -27.18 10.40
CA ARG A 389 6.12 -27.82 11.34
C ARG A 389 5.49 -27.93 12.73
N SER A 390 4.94 -26.85 13.26
CA SER A 390 4.38 -26.84 14.61
C SER A 390 3.14 -27.76 14.72
N LEU A 391 2.30 -27.83 13.67
CA LEU A 391 1.13 -28.73 13.66
C LEU A 391 1.48 -30.21 13.42
N SER A 392 2.60 -30.49 12.75
CA SER A 392 3.07 -31.86 12.48
C SER A 392 3.83 -32.50 13.65
N SER A 393 4.50 -31.68 14.48
CA SER A 393 5.39 -32.16 15.54
C SER A 393 4.65 -32.71 16.75
N ASP A 394 3.59 -32.04 17.19
CA ASP A 394 2.76 -32.46 18.32
C ASP A 394 1.43 -31.68 18.36
N ARG A 395 0.30 -32.36 18.12
CA ARG A 395 -1.04 -31.73 18.16
C ARG A 395 -1.46 -31.28 19.56
N SER A 396 -0.70 -31.61 20.60
CA SER A 396 -0.93 -31.16 21.98
C SER A 396 -0.22 -29.85 22.33
N ILE A 397 0.59 -29.29 21.41
CA ILE A 397 1.23 -27.97 21.61
C ILE A 397 0.14 -26.92 21.88
N SER A 398 0.27 -26.21 23.01
CA SER A 398 -0.57 -25.05 23.30
C SER A 398 -0.41 -24.07 22.15
N GLY A 399 -1.52 -23.61 21.56
CA GLY A 399 -1.33 -22.85 20.33
C GLY A 399 -0.66 -21.49 20.58
N HIS A 400 -0.55 -21.02 21.83
CA HIS A 400 0.32 -19.90 22.16
C HIS A 400 1.77 -20.14 21.71
N LYS A 401 2.30 -21.34 21.98
CA LYS A 401 3.66 -21.73 21.59
C LYS A 401 3.79 -21.83 20.06
N LEU A 402 2.78 -22.40 19.38
CA LEU A 402 2.73 -22.42 17.92
C LEU A 402 2.80 -21.01 17.34
N SER A 403 1.91 -20.11 17.77
CA SER A 403 1.89 -18.74 17.24
C SER A 403 3.19 -17.99 17.54
N ALA A 404 3.81 -18.25 18.71
CA ALA A 404 5.10 -17.69 19.05
C ALA A 404 6.23 -18.15 18.11
N GLU A 405 6.25 -19.43 17.72
CA GLU A 405 7.20 -19.95 16.73
C GLU A 405 7.00 -19.29 15.36
N VAL A 406 5.76 -19.14 14.91
CA VAL A 406 5.45 -18.45 13.64
C VAL A 406 5.90 -16.98 13.67
N TRP A 407 5.65 -16.27 14.78
CA TRP A 407 6.10 -14.88 14.93
C TRP A 407 7.62 -14.76 14.99
N LYS A 408 8.29 -15.71 15.65
CA LYS A 408 9.76 -15.75 15.71
C LYS A 408 10.38 -15.95 14.33
N ASP A 409 9.80 -16.82 13.50
CA ASP A 409 10.31 -17.08 12.15
C ASP A 409 10.00 -15.91 11.20
N LEU A 410 8.86 -15.23 11.36
CA LEU A 410 8.50 -14.05 10.55
C LEU A 410 9.31 -12.80 10.91
N TRP A 411 9.50 -12.55 12.22
CA TRP A 411 10.20 -11.38 12.75
C TRP A 411 11.39 -11.81 13.64
N PRO A 412 12.39 -12.51 13.08
CA PRO A 412 13.63 -12.76 13.80
C PRO A 412 14.35 -11.43 14.04
N ILE A 413 15.24 -11.42 15.03
CA ILE A 413 15.92 -10.21 15.49
C ILE A 413 16.60 -9.45 14.35
N GLU A 414 17.19 -10.15 13.38
CA GLU A 414 17.85 -9.53 12.22
C GLU A 414 16.85 -8.75 11.35
N ARG A 415 15.62 -9.25 11.20
CA ARG A 415 14.55 -8.59 10.42
C ARG A 415 13.95 -7.42 11.18
N ARG A 416 13.82 -7.51 12.51
CA ARG A 416 13.38 -6.38 13.35
C ARG A 416 14.41 -5.25 13.31
N ARG A 417 15.69 -5.56 13.48
CA ARG A 417 16.79 -4.59 13.37
C ARG A 417 16.93 -3.99 11.97
N GLN A 418 16.78 -4.80 10.91
CA GLN A 418 16.69 -4.31 9.54
C GLN A 418 15.55 -3.29 9.38
N ARG A 419 14.37 -3.60 9.93
CA ARG A 419 13.21 -2.72 9.87
C ARG A 419 13.43 -1.41 10.62
N GLU A 420 14.09 -1.44 11.79
CA GLU A 420 14.42 -0.22 12.54
C GLU A 420 15.28 0.75 11.72
N PHE A 421 16.21 0.24 10.92
CA PHE A 421 16.98 1.08 10.00
C PHE A 421 16.10 1.71 8.89
N PHE A 422 15.12 0.98 8.36
CA PHE A 422 14.18 1.55 7.40
C PHE A 422 13.26 2.60 8.05
N CYS A 423 12.85 2.40 9.31
CA CYS A 423 12.12 3.41 10.09
C CYS A 423 12.97 4.68 10.25
N PHE A 424 14.26 4.53 10.56
CA PHE A 424 15.21 5.64 10.60
C PHE A 424 15.28 6.39 9.25
N GLY A 425 15.39 5.66 8.14
CA GLY A 425 15.38 6.27 6.81
C GLY A 425 14.08 7.04 6.52
N MET A 426 12.93 6.47 6.88
CA MET A 426 11.63 7.13 6.76
C MET A 426 11.55 8.42 7.60
N ASP A 427 12.05 8.41 8.83
CA ASP A 427 12.05 9.57 9.72
C ASP A 427 12.93 10.73 9.22
N ILE A 428 13.96 10.43 8.42
CA ILE A 428 14.73 11.44 7.67
C ILE A 428 13.89 11.98 6.51
N LEU A 429 13.33 11.09 5.68
CA LEU A 429 12.54 11.45 4.49
C LEU A 429 11.34 12.35 4.86
N LEU A 430 10.69 12.10 6.00
CA LEU A 430 9.61 12.94 6.53
C LEU A 430 9.99 14.41 6.76
N LYS A 431 11.29 14.72 6.83
CA LYS A 431 11.81 16.07 7.12
C LYS A 431 12.39 16.75 5.88
N LEU A 432 12.44 16.09 4.73
CA LEU A 432 13.05 16.64 3.52
C LEU A 432 12.03 17.47 2.73
N ASP A 433 12.45 18.68 2.35
CA ASP A 433 11.75 19.49 1.35
C ASP A 433 12.15 19.03 -0.06
N LEU A 434 11.59 19.63 -1.11
CA LEU A 434 11.91 19.23 -2.48
C LEU A 434 13.41 19.34 -2.82
N PRO A 435 14.12 20.46 -2.55
CA PRO A 435 15.55 20.52 -2.83
C PRO A 435 16.38 19.46 -2.10
N ALA A 436 16.09 19.19 -0.82
CA ALA A 436 16.78 18.16 -0.06
C ALA A 436 16.45 16.75 -0.57
N THR A 437 15.19 16.50 -0.94
CA THR A 437 14.74 15.24 -1.53
C THR A 437 15.47 14.96 -2.84
N ARG A 438 15.58 15.96 -3.73
CA ARG A 438 16.33 15.85 -4.98
C ARG A 438 17.78 15.46 -4.74
N ARG A 439 18.49 16.18 -3.86
CA ARG A 439 19.89 15.85 -3.54
C ARG A 439 20.05 14.47 -2.88
N PHE A 440 19.08 14.06 -2.05
CA PHE A 440 19.08 12.75 -1.42
C PHE A 440 18.98 11.65 -2.48
N PHE A 441 18.01 11.73 -3.39
CA PHE A 441 17.84 10.72 -4.43
C PHE A 441 18.94 10.76 -5.49
N ASP A 442 19.51 11.94 -5.73
CA ASP A 442 20.69 12.07 -6.58
C ASP A 442 21.85 11.22 -6.03
N ALA A 443 22.19 11.40 -4.75
CA ALA A 443 23.21 10.60 -4.09
C ALA A 443 22.82 9.11 -3.95
N PHE A 444 21.54 8.81 -3.67
CA PHE A 444 21.06 7.44 -3.47
C PHE A 444 21.20 6.57 -4.73
N PHE A 445 20.87 7.14 -5.89
CA PHE A 445 20.94 6.42 -7.17
C PHE A 445 22.34 6.47 -7.81
N ASP A 446 23.28 7.23 -7.27
CA ASP A 446 24.71 7.17 -7.63
C ASP A 446 25.49 6.07 -6.89
N LEU A 447 24.85 5.42 -5.90
CA LEU A 447 25.45 4.29 -5.19
C LEU A 447 25.61 3.08 -6.12
N GLU A 448 26.57 2.21 -5.77
CA GLU A 448 26.70 0.90 -6.43
C GLU A 448 25.35 0.17 -6.48
N PRO A 449 24.97 -0.46 -7.61
CA PRO A 449 23.66 -1.07 -7.80
C PRO A 449 23.20 -1.98 -6.66
N ARG A 450 24.11 -2.77 -6.09
CA ARG A 450 23.81 -3.68 -4.96
C ARG A 450 23.15 -2.97 -3.77
N TYR A 451 23.50 -1.71 -3.51
CA TYR A 451 23.02 -0.97 -2.35
C TYR A 451 21.58 -0.51 -2.54
N TRP A 452 21.31 0.24 -3.61
CA TRP A 452 19.95 0.70 -3.85
C TRP A 452 19.02 -0.46 -4.25
N HIS A 453 19.52 -1.46 -4.99
CA HIS A 453 18.77 -2.71 -5.26
C HIS A 453 18.37 -3.38 -3.94
N GLY A 454 19.34 -3.57 -3.06
CA GLY A 454 19.13 -4.26 -1.80
C GLY A 454 18.26 -3.48 -0.82
N PHE A 455 18.39 -2.15 -0.79
CA PHE A 455 17.55 -1.30 0.05
C PHE A 455 16.09 -1.37 -0.40
N LEU A 456 15.80 -1.09 -1.69
CA LEU A 456 14.43 -1.11 -2.22
C LEU A 456 13.76 -2.49 -2.08
N SER A 457 14.52 -3.58 -2.20
CA SER A 457 14.04 -4.96 -2.09
C SER A 457 14.14 -5.57 -0.67
N SER A 458 14.51 -4.80 0.36
CA SER A 458 14.73 -5.31 1.73
C SER A 458 15.69 -6.52 1.82
N ARG A 459 16.74 -6.54 0.98
CA ARG A 459 17.79 -7.57 0.97
C ARG A 459 19.00 -7.23 1.83
N LEU A 460 19.24 -5.95 2.14
CA LEU A 460 20.36 -5.54 3.00
C LEU A 460 20.03 -5.73 4.49
N PHE A 461 20.93 -6.35 5.24
CA PHE A 461 20.83 -6.47 6.71
C PHE A 461 21.66 -5.41 7.42
N LEU A 462 21.56 -5.33 8.76
CA LEU A 462 22.11 -4.22 9.54
C LEU A 462 23.58 -3.88 9.22
N PRO A 463 24.54 -4.83 9.10
CA PRO A 463 25.91 -4.48 8.73
C PRO A 463 26.01 -3.82 7.35
N GLU A 464 25.30 -4.35 6.36
CA GLU A 464 25.27 -3.80 5.00
C GLU A 464 24.51 -2.47 4.95
N LEU A 465 23.48 -2.29 5.78
CA LEU A 465 22.73 -1.05 5.92
C LEU A 465 23.57 0.07 6.55
N LEU A 466 24.45 -0.25 7.49
CA LEU A 466 25.42 0.71 8.03
C LEU A 466 26.42 1.14 6.95
N VAL A 467 26.95 0.20 6.17
CA VAL A 467 27.84 0.52 5.05
C VAL A 467 27.10 1.32 3.97
N PHE A 468 25.86 0.96 3.66
CA PHE A 468 24.97 1.73 2.78
C PHE A 468 24.80 3.16 3.29
N GLY A 469 24.50 3.35 4.58
CA GLY A 469 24.33 4.67 5.18
C GLY A 469 25.60 5.52 5.09
N LEU A 470 26.77 4.92 5.37
CA LEU A 470 28.07 5.58 5.22
C LEU A 470 28.39 5.92 3.75
N SER A 471 28.07 5.02 2.81
CA SER A 471 28.27 5.25 1.38
C SER A 471 27.35 6.36 0.88
N LEU A 472 26.09 6.38 1.30
CA LEU A 472 25.15 7.45 0.98
C LEU A 472 25.66 8.79 1.52
N PHE A 473 26.15 8.80 2.76
CA PHE A 473 26.73 10.00 3.36
C PHE A 473 28.00 10.47 2.64
N SER A 474 28.85 9.55 2.16
CA SER A 474 30.07 9.90 1.43
C SER A 474 29.79 10.42 0.01
N HIS A 475 28.72 9.96 -0.65
CA HIS A 475 28.31 10.46 -1.97
C HIS A 475 27.46 11.73 -1.90
N ALA A 476 26.81 11.98 -0.76
CA ALA A 476 25.99 13.17 -0.54
C ALA A 476 26.82 14.47 -0.64
N SER A 477 26.21 15.51 -1.23
CA SER A 477 26.77 16.86 -1.24
C SER A 477 27.01 17.39 0.20
N ASN A 478 27.90 18.36 0.40
CA ASN A 478 28.13 18.95 1.72
C ASN A 478 26.84 19.47 2.38
N THR A 479 25.97 20.10 1.59
CA THR A 479 24.65 20.56 2.05
C THR A 479 23.79 19.37 2.50
N SER A 480 23.72 18.31 1.70
CA SER A 480 22.99 17.09 2.04
C SER A 480 23.54 16.39 3.29
N ARG A 481 24.86 16.36 3.49
CA ARG A 481 25.49 15.81 4.69
C ARG A 481 25.04 16.56 5.94
N LEU A 482 25.09 17.90 5.90
CA LEU A 482 24.61 18.74 7.00
C LEU A 482 23.13 18.52 7.28
N GLU A 483 22.31 18.37 6.24
CA GLU A 483 20.88 18.06 6.39
C GLU A 483 20.62 16.69 6.99
N ILE A 484 21.31 15.65 6.50
CA ILE A 484 21.22 14.28 7.04
C ILE A 484 21.65 14.29 8.50
N MET A 485 22.73 14.99 8.86
CA MET A 485 23.14 15.11 10.27
C MET A 485 22.08 15.84 11.10
N ALA A 486 21.65 17.03 10.68
CA ALA A 486 20.70 17.85 11.42
C ALA A 486 19.33 17.16 11.59
N LYS A 487 18.82 16.56 10.52
CA LYS A 487 17.50 15.91 10.50
C LYS A 487 17.54 14.47 11.03
N GLY A 488 18.69 13.79 10.91
CA GLY A 488 18.89 12.39 11.24
C GLY A 488 19.45 12.11 12.63
N THR A 489 20.01 13.08 13.36
CA THR A 489 20.59 12.82 14.70
C THR A 489 19.56 12.24 15.69
N LEU A 490 18.39 12.87 15.83
CA LEU A 490 17.34 12.36 16.73
C LEU A 490 16.79 10.99 16.27
N PRO A 491 16.43 10.79 14.98
CA PRO A 491 16.09 9.47 14.45
C PRO A 491 17.16 8.40 14.70
N LEU A 492 18.44 8.74 14.57
CA LEU A 492 19.56 7.82 14.82
C LEU A 492 19.62 7.39 16.29
N VAL A 493 19.48 8.35 17.22
CA VAL A 493 19.41 8.04 18.66
C VAL A 493 18.22 7.12 18.97
N ASN A 494 17.06 7.39 18.38
CA ASN A 494 15.87 6.55 18.55
C ASN A 494 16.11 5.12 18.02
N MET A 495 16.69 4.99 16.83
CA MET A 495 17.04 3.70 16.25
C MET A 495 18.01 2.94 17.17
N ILE A 496 19.08 3.58 17.63
CA ILE A 496 20.06 2.95 18.55
C ILE A 496 19.37 2.49 19.84
N ASN A 497 18.51 3.32 20.43
CA ASN A 497 17.76 2.94 21.64
C ASN A 497 16.87 1.72 21.40
N ASN A 498 16.16 1.67 20.26
CA ASN A 498 15.32 0.52 19.90
C ASN A 498 16.17 -0.75 19.68
N LEU A 499 17.33 -0.63 19.01
CA LEU A 499 18.25 -1.75 18.80
C LEU A 499 18.82 -2.31 20.12
N VAL A 500 19.06 -1.45 21.12
CA VAL A 500 19.54 -1.83 22.45
C VAL A 500 18.43 -2.50 23.26
N GLN A 501 17.17 -2.09 23.11
CA GLN A 501 16.02 -2.70 23.77
C GLN A 501 15.59 -4.03 23.13
N ASP A 502 15.92 -4.25 21.86
CA ASP A 502 15.63 -5.49 21.13
C ASP A 502 16.70 -6.56 21.44
N THR A 503 16.58 -7.18 22.62
CA THR A 503 17.55 -8.13 23.18
C THR A 503 17.26 -9.60 22.87
N ASP A 504 16.04 -9.98 22.45
CA ASP A 504 15.63 -11.38 22.22
C ASP A 504 14.75 -11.59 20.99
#